data_AF-A0A3E4NAL3-F1
#
_entry.id   AF-A0A3E4NAL3-F1
#
_cell.length_a   1.000
_cell.length_b   1.000
_cell.length_c   1.000
_cell.angle_alpha   90.00
_cell.angle_beta   90.00
_cell.angle_gamma   90.00
#
_symmetry.space_group_name_H-M   'P 1'
#
loop_
_entity.id
_entity.type
_entity.pdbx_description
1 polymer ?
#
loop_
_entity_poly.entity_id
_entity_poly.type
_entity_poly.pdbx_seq_one_letter_code
_entity_poly.pdbx_strand_id
1 'polypeptide(L)'
;MNKKKNQTSIDLDAIMTEVLNLFTPEEQQEVIDILSNNGLEKIYQQMEEAFYHYQHPDYSSEATPIAAYLQRLWDMQTCKDYPFDEFKKDCTTVPAAELEKDLRNFILHLFIHYQGPLENAKEEDRPFKLWYIYWAMEHYRMESSLNIILEIMRQSPTFLASYCHLVQDEATIAIIYQLGQNQLPLLLSFMNEDGIAPFGKEDICSAVAQIAITNPERRLEIINWFCQLLNSYYDQFERGEDNNIAIIDYITNTLMNIRAIETLPILEKIYKRFKIPNTLTRKGIKEIKKEMPHAELKGLEVDSMEELMNLLNEFFAFNGNNEFDDNEFDEEYDDEFDDDEYDNSFYIGEQTPKKLNIKISLIDSDPEIYRIVEVPSNIRLESFADVINTAMGWEGYHLHLFQKGKTIYTTEESDDDFLFDPVKTVNSYSLSLGEILTRKGSHIKYEYDFGDSWMHRITLESQQAYKKDETQGIFLIDGANACPPEDCGGIYGYQEMLEALKQPHSKAAKEYREWLGKNFNAHKFNAKKVERELRDFPIRIF
;
A
#
# COMPACT_ATOMS: atom_id res chain seq x y z
N MET A 1 2.09 48.36 23.16
CA MET A 1 0.82 47.70 22.79
C MET A 1 1.17 46.34 22.23
N ASN A 2 0.87 45.29 23.00
CA ASN A 2 1.29 43.92 22.76
C ASN A 2 0.52 43.29 21.59
N LYS A 3 1.24 42.70 20.64
CA LYS A 3 0.68 41.71 19.71
C LYS A 3 0.41 40.42 20.50
N LYS A 4 -0.84 39.94 20.49
CA LYS A 4 -1.18 38.58 20.93
C LYS A 4 -0.93 37.64 19.75
N LYS A 5 0.01 36.72 19.90
CA LYS A 5 0.09 35.47 19.13
C LYS A 5 -1.08 34.60 19.60
N ASN A 6 -1.94 34.13 18.70
CA ASN A 6 -2.83 33.00 18.96
C ASN A 6 -2.10 31.77 18.40
N GLN A 7 -1.54 30.97 19.31
CA GLN A 7 -1.07 29.62 19.08
C GLN A 7 -2.30 28.74 19.24
N THR A 8 -2.79 28.12 18.15
CA THR A 8 -3.72 26.99 18.23
C THR A 8 -2.87 25.77 18.54
N SER A 9 -2.80 25.37 19.82
CA SER A 9 -2.25 24.08 20.18
C SER A 9 -3.25 23.00 19.79
N ILE A 10 -2.81 22.04 18.98
CA ILE A 10 -3.52 20.79 18.75
C ILE A 10 -3.65 20.11 20.12
N ASP A 11 -4.88 19.70 20.46
CA ASP A 11 -5.17 18.99 21.72
C ASP A 11 -4.91 17.49 21.48
N LEU A 12 -3.63 17.13 21.48
CA LEU A 12 -3.13 15.78 21.21
C LEU A 12 -3.79 14.73 22.13
N ASP A 13 -4.13 15.11 23.36
CA ASP A 13 -4.83 14.26 24.32
C ASP A 13 -6.22 13.85 23.81
N ALA A 14 -6.91 14.72 23.08
CA ALA A 14 -8.24 14.44 22.53
C ALA A 14 -8.17 13.47 21.34
N ILE A 15 -7.17 13.61 20.46
CA ILE A 15 -6.96 12.75 19.30
C ILE A 15 -6.52 11.36 19.75
N MET A 16 -5.55 11.29 20.68
CA MET A 16 -5.07 10.04 21.24
C MET A 16 -6.20 9.28 21.96
N THR A 17 -7.10 10.00 22.64
CA THR A 17 -8.30 9.40 23.26
C THR A 17 -9.27 8.82 22.21
N GLU A 18 -9.48 9.48 21.07
CA GLU A 18 -10.35 8.96 20.00
C GLU A 18 -9.77 7.74 19.31
N VAL A 19 -8.46 7.73 19.03
CA VAL A 19 -7.74 6.58 18.45
C VAL A 19 -7.76 5.38 19.39
N LEU A 20 -7.50 5.60 20.69
CA LEU A 20 -7.53 4.53 21.68
C LEU A 20 -8.92 3.89 21.81
N ASN A 21 -10.00 4.67 21.68
CA ASN A 21 -11.37 4.15 21.77
C ASN A 21 -11.75 3.16 20.65
N LEU A 22 -10.92 2.98 19.62
CA LEU A 22 -11.08 1.95 18.58
C LEU A 22 -10.63 0.55 19.03
N PHE A 23 -9.87 0.48 20.12
CA PHE A 23 -9.25 -0.73 20.63
C PHE A 23 -9.95 -1.23 21.90
N THR A 24 -9.83 -2.52 22.20
CA THR A 24 -10.26 -3.07 23.49
C THR A 24 -9.43 -2.46 24.64
N PRO A 25 -9.91 -2.48 25.90
CA PRO A 25 -9.14 -1.92 27.02
C PRO A 25 -7.74 -2.53 27.20
N GLU A 26 -7.52 -3.77 26.75
CA GLU A 26 -6.22 -4.44 26.75
C GLU A 26 -5.31 -3.91 25.62
N GLU A 27 -5.84 -3.80 24.40
CA GLU A 27 -5.15 -3.21 23.24
C GLU A 27 -4.90 -1.70 23.39
N GLN A 28 -5.78 -0.97 24.09
CA GLN A 28 -5.59 0.43 24.45
C GLN A 28 -4.33 0.62 25.30
N GLN A 29 -4.12 -0.25 26.27
CA GLN A 29 -2.94 -0.20 27.12
C GLN A 29 -1.67 -0.50 26.30
N GLU A 30 -1.73 -1.46 25.36
CA GLU A 30 -0.64 -1.72 24.42
C GLU A 30 -0.35 -0.52 23.51
N VAL A 31 -1.37 0.12 22.91
CA VAL A 31 -1.18 1.30 22.04
C VAL A 31 -0.65 2.50 22.83
N ILE A 32 -1.11 2.74 24.06
CA ILE A 32 -0.55 3.76 24.96
C ILE A 32 0.92 3.46 25.27
N ASP A 33 1.26 2.21 25.54
CA ASP A 33 2.64 1.78 25.82
C ASP A 33 3.53 1.82 24.55
N ILE A 34 2.94 1.68 23.35
CA ILE A 34 3.59 1.83 22.03
C ILE A 34 3.94 3.30 21.75
N LEU A 35 2.96 4.19 21.95
CA LEU A 35 3.06 5.62 21.68
C LEU A 35 3.85 6.39 22.76
N SER A 36 4.09 5.79 23.93
CA SER A 36 4.76 6.44 25.06
C SER A 36 6.06 5.71 25.44
N ASN A 37 7.23 6.33 25.24
CA ASN A 37 8.56 5.83 25.67
C ASN A 37 8.98 4.48 25.03
N ASN A 38 9.56 4.53 23.82
CA ASN A 38 10.23 3.40 23.15
C ASN A 38 9.34 2.16 22.94
N GLY A 39 8.06 2.38 22.65
CA GLY A 39 7.10 1.30 22.61
C GLY A 39 7.26 0.33 21.42
N LEU A 40 7.72 0.81 20.26
CA LEU A 40 8.18 -0.05 19.15
C LEU A 40 9.43 -0.87 19.54
N GLU A 41 10.37 -0.26 20.24
CA GLU A 41 11.55 -0.96 20.75
C GLU A 41 11.17 -2.09 21.72
N LYS A 42 10.20 -1.82 22.61
CA LYS A 42 9.64 -2.84 23.51
C LYS A 42 8.97 -3.96 22.73
N ILE A 43 8.25 -3.67 21.63
CA ILE A 43 7.71 -4.71 20.75
C ILE A 43 8.83 -5.56 20.17
N TYR A 44 9.89 -4.95 19.61
CA TYR A 44 11.01 -5.70 19.06
C TYR A 44 11.74 -6.53 20.12
N GLN A 45 11.92 -5.99 21.34
CA GLN A 45 12.48 -6.74 22.47
C GLN A 45 11.56 -7.91 22.88
N GLN A 46 10.25 -7.71 22.95
CA GLN A 46 9.29 -8.79 23.24
C GLN A 46 9.30 -9.85 22.15
N MET A 47 9.40 -9.46 20.87
CA MET A 47 9.56 -10.39 19.75
C MET A 47 10.87 -11.17 19.83
N GLU A 48 11.96 -10.49 20.21
CA GLU A 48 13.27 -11.10 20.43
C GLU A 48 13.16 -12.15 21.55
N GLU A 49 12.58 -11.80 22.70
CA GLU A 49 12.37 -12.73 23.81
C GLU A 49 11.45 -13.91 23.45
N ALA A 50 10.44 -13.69 22.60
CA ALA A 50 9.45 -14.71 22.26
C ALA A 50 9.90 -15.67 21.15
N PHE A 51 10.60 -15.17 20.13
CA PHE A 51 10.84 -15.92 18.89
C PHE A 51 12.32 -16.11 18.56
N TYR A 52 13.22 -15.32 19.15
CA TYR A 52 14.62 -15.27 18.76
C TYR A 52 15.52 -16.07 19.72
N HIS A 53 16.11 -17.15 19.21
CA HIS A 53 16.94 -18.10 19.97
C HIS A 53 18.24 -18.47 19.24
N TYR A 54 18.54 -17.76 18.15
CA TYR A 54 19.66 -18.04 17.27
C TYR A 54 20.98 -17.99 18.04
N GLN A 55 21.82 -19.00 17.84
CA GLN A 55 23.14 -19.09 18.46
C GLN A 55 24.18 -18.57 17.49
N HIS A 56 24.58 -17.32 17.69
CA HIS A 56 25.59 -16.65 16.88
C HIS A 56 26.92 -17.41 16.90
N PRO A 57 27.62 -17.53 15.76
CA PRO A 57 29.02 -17.89 15.76
C PRO A 57 29.86 -16.78 16.44
N ASP A 58 31.07 -17.13 16.87
CA ASP A 58 32.01 -16.14 17.41
C ASP A 58 32.57 -15.28 16.26
N TYR A 59 31.84 -14.23 15.89
CA TYR A 59 32.23 -13.30 14.83
C TYR A 59 33.62 -12.70 15.06
N SER A 60 34.02 -12.49 16.33
CA SER A 60 35.34 -11.94 16.67
C SER A 60 36.49 -12.90 16.35
N SER A 61 36.22 -14.20 16.27
CA SER A 61 37.22 -15.20 15.88
C SER A 61 37.51 -15.21 14.38
N GLU A 62 36.56 -14.74 13.56
CA GLU A 62 36.67 -14.68 12.10
C GLU A 62 37.07 -13.28 11.59
N ALA A 63 36.68 -12.23 12.32
CA ALA A 63 36.93 -10.86 11.94
C ALA A 63 38.42 -10.50 11.91
N THR A 64 38.79 -9.76 10.87
CA THR A 64 40.09 -9.11 10.68
C THR A 64 39.91 -7.59 10.75
N PRO A 65 40.96 -6.79 11.00
CA PRO A 65 40.80 -5.33 11.04
C PRO A 65 40.16 -4.76 9.78
N ILE A 66 39.26 -3.77 9.93
CA ILE A 66 38.62 -3.07 8.82
C ILE A 66 39.69 -2.52 7.87
N ALA A 67 39.50 -2.76 6.58
CA ALA A 67 40.42 -2.30 5.55
C ALA A 67 40.52 -0.77 5.56
N ALA A 68 41.73 -0.22 5.36
CA ALA A 68 41.99 1.21 5.51
C ALA A 68 41.11 2.10 4.61
N TYR A 69 40.73 1.62 3.42
CA TYR A 69 39.85 2.36 2.50
C TYR A 69 38.36 2.30 2.91
N LEU A 70 37.97 1.31 3.72
CA LEU A 70 36.63 1.22 4.32
C LEU A 70 36.54 1.92 5.68
N GLN A 71 37.67 2.35 6.26
CA GLN A 71 37.65 3.06 7.55
C GLN A 71 36.80 4.33 7.48
N ARG A 72 36.81 5.03 6.35
CA ARG A 72 35.95 6.19 6.14
C ARG A 72 34.46 5.85 6.17
N LEU A 73 34.07 4.70 5.63
CA LEU A 73 32.69 4.18 5.72
C LEU A 73 32.33 3.79 7.16
N TRP A 74 33.29 3.23 7.90
CA TRP A 74 33.10 2.88 9.30
C TRP A 74 32.90 4.11 10.19
N ASP A 75 33.74 5.12 10.00
CA ASP A 75 33.72 6.36 10.77
C ASP A 75 32.62 7.32 10.32
N MET A 76 32.02 7.06 9.15
CA MET A 76 30.91 7.83 8.57
C MET A 76 29.82 8.01 9.61
N GLN A 77 29.54 9.27 9.93
CA GLN A 77 28.28 9.62 10.54
C GLN A 77 27.31 9.73 9.37
N THR A 78 27.25 10.88 8.70
CA THR A 78 26.24 11.13 7.66
C THR A 78 26.71 10.72 6.26
N CYS A 79 25.77 10.57 5.31
CA CYS A 79 26.08 10.33 3.89
C CYS A 79 27.00 11.40 3.25
N LYS A 80 27.10 12.60 3.85
CA LYS A 80 28.00 13.68 3.41
C LYS A 80 29.47 13.40 3.73
N ASP A 81 29.75 12.61 4.78
CA ASP A 81 31.13 12.33 5.20
C ASP A 81 31.86 11.44 4.20
N TYR A 82 31.12 10.61 3.46
CA TYR A 82 31.65 9.75 2.40
C TYR A 82 30.72 9.72 1.18
N PRO A 83 30.85 10.72 0.27
CA PRO A 83 30.01 10.78 -0.92
C PRO A 83 30.09 9.50 -1.75
N PHE A 84 28.95 9.07 -2.27
CA PHE A 84 28.82 7.77 -2.93
C PHE A 84 29.78 7.60 -4.13
N ASP A 85 29.96 8.62 -4.97
CA ASP A 85 30.91 8.57 -6.09
C ASP A 85 32.37 8.36 -5.65
N GLU A 86 32.75 8.87 -4.48
CA GLU A 86 34.08 8.64 -3.92
C GLU A 86 34.22 7.19 -3.44
N PHE A 87 33.18 6.63 -2.82
CA PHE A 87 33.15 5.22 -2.47
C PHE A 87 33.24 4.30 -3.69
N LYS A 88 32.48 4.58 -4.76
CA LYS A 88 32.57 3.84 -6.03
C LYS A 88 34.02 3.81 -6.53
N LYS A 89 34.68 4.97 -6.52
CA LYS A 89 36.07 5.11 -6.94
C LYS A 89 37.02 4.31 -6.06
N ASP A 90 36.88 4.39 -4.74
CA ASP A 90 37.75 3.65 -3.81
C ASP A 90 37.60 2.13 -3.99
N CYS A 91 36.39 1.62 -4.23
CA CYS A 91 36.18 0.22 -4.59
C CYS A 91 36.93 -0.22 -5.86
N THR A 92 37.12 0.67 -6.85
CA THR A 92 37.88 0.32 -8.07
C THR A 92 39.38 0.15 -7.84
N THR A 93 39.91 0.61 -6.70
CA THR A 93 41.34 0.54 -6.38
C THR A 93 41.78 -0.80 -5.79
N VAL A 94 40.82 -1.68 -5.48
CA VAL A 94 41.02 -2.96 -4.79
C VAL A 94 40.61 -4.12 -5.71
N PRO A 95 41.37 -5.24 -5.76
CA PRO A 95 40.95 -6.42 -6.51
C PRO A 95 39.59 -6.96 -6.02
N ALA A 96 38.71 -7.39 -6.93
CA ALA A 96 37.34 -7.80 -6.59
C ALA A 96 37.24 -8.87 -5.48
N ALA A 97 38.15 -9.85 -5.47
CA ALA A 97 38.17 -10.89 -4.43
C ALA A 97 38.60 -10.37 -3.05
N GLU A 98 39.45 -9.34 -3.02
CA GLU A 98 39.85 -8.67 -1.78
C GLU A 98 38.73 -7.76 -1.30
N LEU A 99 38.11 -7.00 -2.21
CA LEU A 99 36.91 -6.21 -1.92
C LEU A 99 35.79 -7.07 -1.34
N GLU A 100 35.47 -8.22 -1.92
CA GLU A 100 34.43 -9.12 -1.40
C GLU A 100 34.75 -9.56 0.03
N LYS A 101 36.01 -9.95 0.29
CA LYS A 101 36.45 -10.34 1.63
C LYS A 101 36.32 -9.18 2.62
N ASP A 102 36.73 -7.99 2.24
CA ASP A 102 36.74 -6.81 3.09
C ASP A 102 35.31 -6.32 3.41
N LEU A 103 34.38 -6.40 2.45
CA LEU A 103 32.96 -6.08 2.66
C LEU A 103 32.28 -7.09 3.59
N ARG A 104 32.54 -8.39 3.40
CA ARG A 104 32.07 -9.43 4.35
C ARG A 104 32.60 -9.19 5.76
N ASN A 105 33.87 -8.83 5.86
CA ASN A 105 34.52 -8.52 7.13
C ASN A 105 33.92 -7.26 7.78
N PHE A 106 33.56 -6.25 6.99
CA PHE A 106 32.86 -5.07 7.48
C PHE A 106 31.53 -5.42 8.14
N ILE A 107 30.74 -6.32 7.52
CA ILE A 107 29.47 -6.78 8.09
C ILE A 107 29.71 -7.52 9.43
N LEU A 108 30.76 -8.35 9.54
CA LEU A 108 31.12 -8.97 10.83
C LEU A 108 31.38 -7.93 11.92
N HIS A 109 32.02 -6.81 11.58
CA HIS A 109 32.22 -5.71 12.52
C HIS A 109 30.90 -5.05 12.94
N LEU A 110 29.89 -4.95 12.07
CA LEU A 110 28.56 -4.48 12.46
C LEU A 110 27.95 -5.38 13.53
N PHE A 111 28.09 -6.70 13.40
CA PHE A 111 27.61 -7.66 14.42
C PHE A 111 28.38 -7.52 15.74
N ILE A 112 29.71 -7.46 15.69
CA ILE A 112 30.59 -7.38 16.88
C ILE A 112 30.35 -6.09 17.67
N HIS A 113 30.11 -4.99 16.96
CA HIS A 113 29.97 -3.66 17.55
C HIS A 113 28.51 -3.25 17.76
N TYR A 114 27.54 -4.12 17.46
CA TYR A 114 26.15 -3.87 17.81
C TYR A 114 25.98 -3.93 19.33
N GLN A 115 25.48 -2.83 19.91
CA GLN A 115 25.33 -2.67 21.36
C GLN A 115 23.86 -2.70 21.80
N GLY A 116 22.96 -3.21 20.95
CA GLY A 116 21.52 -3.19 21.17
C GLY A 116 20.86 -1.89 20.67
N PRO A 117 19.54 -1.73 20.92
CA PRO A 117 18.86 -0.47 20.68
C PRO A 117 19.44 0.60 21.61
N LEU A 118 20.08 1.59 21.04
CA LEU A 118 20.78 2.63 21.79
C LEU A 118 19.78 3.74 22.11
N GLU A 119 19.27 3.77 23.34
CA GLU A 119 18.46 4.87 23.90
C GLU A 119 19.14 6.27 23.85
N ASN A 120 20.32 6.41 23.23
CA ASN A 120 21.06 7.68 23.09
C ASN A 120 22.05 7.71 21.89
N ALA A 121 21.98 6.78 20.95
CA ALA A 121 22.80 6.94 19.74
C ALA A 121 22.07 7.88 18.80
N LYS A 122 22.77 8.92 18.34
CA LYS A 122 22.29 9.78 17.25
C LYS A 122 21.71 8.88 16.15
N GLU A 123 20.41 9.01 15.91
CA GLU A 123 19.58 8.08 15.14
C GLU A 123 19.90 8.06 13.63
N GLU A 124 20.83 8.90 13.17
CA GLU A 124 20.87 9.31 11.76
C GLU A 124 21.67 8.38 10.81
N ASP A 125 22.43 7.38 11.27
CA ASP A 125 23.57 6.88 10.46
C ASP A 125 23.74 5.36 10.28
N ARG A 126 22.73 4.54 10.60
CA ARG A 126 22.89 3.07 10.62
C ARG A 126 22.67 2.33 9.29
N PRO A 127 21.57 2.55 8.53
CA PRO A 127 21.30 1.74 7.34
C PRO A 127 22.24 2.08 6.17
N PHE A 128 22.68 3.34 6.05
CA PHE A 128 23.50 3.80 4.93
C PHE A 128 24.81 3.00 4.78
N LYS A 129 25.42 2.58 5.90
CA LYS A 129 26.64 1.75 5.85
C LYS A 129 26.39 0.42 5.13
N LEU A 130 25.24 -0.21 5.37
CA LEU A 130 24.86 -1.45 4.67
C LEU A 130 24.50 -1.18 3.21
N TRP A 131 23.82 -0.10 2.88
CA TRP A 131 23.45 0.19 1.50
C TRP A 131 24.66 0.38 0.57
N TYR A 132 25.73 1.02 1.05
CA TYR A 132 27.01 1.11 0.32
C TYR A 132 27.59 -0.29 0.05
N ILE A 133 27.52 -1.17 1.05
CA ILE A 133 27.99 -2.56 0.92
C ILE A 133 27.11 -3.36 -0.05
N TYR A 134 25.79 -3.23 0.05
CA TYR A 134 24.82 -3.89 -0.84
C TYR A 134 25.06 -3.48 -2.28
N TRP A 135 25.21 -2.17 -2.54
CA TRP A 135 25.56 -1.69 -3.87
C TRP A 135 26.84 -2.33 -4.39
N ALA A 136 27.91 -2.38 -3.59
CA ALA A 136 29.17 -2.96 -4.05
C ALA A 136 29.01 -4.47 -4.32
N MET A 137 28.31 -5.20 -3.46
CA MET A 137 28.06 -6.62 -3.66
C MET A 137 27.23 -6.91 -4.91
N GLU A 138 26.21 -6.09 -5.21
CA GLU A 138 25.44 -6.18 -6.45
C GLU A 138 26.29 -5.81 -7.67
N HIS A 139 26.93 -4.64 -7.66
CA HIS A 139 27.70 -4.10 -8.78
C HIS A 139 28.79 -5.06 -9.23
N TYR A 140 29.47 -5.71 -8.29
CA TYR A 140 30.54 -6.68 -8.55
C TYR A 140 30.06 -8.14 -8.59
N ARG A 141 28.74 -8.40 -8.50
CA ARG A 141 28.10 -9.73 -8.59
C ARG A 141 28.67 -10.76 -7.63
N MET A 142 28.75 -10.40 -6.35
CA MET A 142 29.34 -11.23 -5.30
C MET A 142 28.35 -12.31 -4.81
N GLU A 143 27.88 -13.21 -5.69
CA GLU A 143 26.88 -14.24 -5.36
C GLU A 143 27.30 -15.14 -4.19
N SER A 144 28.61 -15.41 -4.04
CA SER A 144 29.18 -16.14 -2.89
C SER A 144 28.95 -15.44 -1.54
N SER A 145 28.61 -14.15 -1.57
CA SER A 145 28.33 -13.35 -0.39
C SER A 145 26.90 -13.46 0.12
N LEU A 146 25.98 -14.15 -0.56
CA LEU A 146 24.61 -14.34 -0.05
C LEU A 146 24.58 -14.88 1.40
N ASN A 147 25.50 -15.74 1.80
CA ASN A 147 25.54 -16.27 3.16
C ASN A 147 25.74 -15.18 4.25
N ILE A 148 26.48 -14.10 3.96
CA ILE A 148 26.64 -13.01 4.95
C ILE A 148 25.38 -12.13 5.00
N ILE A 149 24.67 -11.98 3.88
CA ILE A 149 23.37 -11.30 3.84
C ILE A 149 22.32 -12.12 4.62
N LEU A 150 22.29 -13.44 4.44
CA LEU A 150 21.43 -14.29 5.25
C LEU A 150 21.82 -14.24 6.72
N GLU A 151 23.11 -14.08 7.05
CA GLU A 151 23.56 -13.88 8.43
C GLU A 151 23.09 -12.56 9.04
N ILE A 152 22.97 -11.49 8.24
CA ILE A 152 22.26 -10.25 8.64
C ILE A 152 20.81 -10.61 9.01
N MET A 153 20.12 -11.37 8.16
CA MET A 153 18.73 -11.80 8.39
C MET A 153 18.57 -12.81 9.55
N ARG A 154 19.67 -13.36 10.09
CA ARG A 154 19.67 -14.15 11.33
C ARG A 154 19.87 -13.32 12.58
N GLN A 155 20.17 -12.03 12.47
CA GLN A 155 20.34 -11.19 13.66
C GLN A 155 19.00 -10.93 14.34
N SER A 156 19.06 -10.34 15.55
CA SER A 156 17.87 -10.11 16.36
C SER A 156 16.88 -9.12 15.70
N PRO A 157 15.58 -9.16 16.06
CA PRO A 157 14.62 -8.17 15.60
C PRO A 157 15.05 -6.72 15.84
N THR A 158 15.70 -6.44 16.98
CA THR A 158 16.24 -5.11 17.29
C THR A 158 17.39 -4.70 16.35
N PHE A 159 18.25 -5.64 15.97
CA PHE A 159 19.29 -5.40 14.97
C PHE A 159 18.66 -5.11 13.60
N LEU A 160 17.72 -5.95 13.17
CA LEU A 160 17.05 -5.81 11.88
C LEU A 160 16.27 -4.49 11.80
N ALA A 161 15.58 -4.08 12.86
CA ALA A 161 14.94 -2.77 12.94
C ALA A 161 15.95 -1.61 12.82
N SER A 162 17.14 -1.76 13.41
CA SER A 162 18.19 -0.72 13.38
C SER A 162 18.89 -0.56 12.03
N TYR A 163 18.91 -1.61 11.20
CA TYR A 163 19.77 -1.69 10.03
C TYR A 163 19.05 -1.98 8.70
N CYS A 164 17.89 -2.64 8.75
CA CYS A 164 17.21 -3.19 7.58
C CYS A 164 15.73 -2.80 7.47
N HIS A 165 15.08 -2.30 8.53
CA HIS A 165 13.64 -2.04 8.54
C HIS A 165 13.29 -0.65 9.07
N LEU A 166 13.89 0.38 8.46
CA LEU A 166 13.21 1.67 8.37
C LEU A 166 12.02 1.53 7.42
N VAL A 167 10.99 2.36 7.59
CA VAL A 167 9.76 2.34 6.78
C VAL A 167 10.11 2.16 5.28
N GLN A 168 9.61 1.08 4.67
CA GLN A 168 9.76 0.76 3.23
C GLN A 168 11.20 0.48 2.70
N ASP A 169 12.11 -0.13 3.47
CA ASP A 169 13.44 -0.50 2.95
C ASP A 169 13.40 -1.64 1.90
N GLU A 170 13.50 -1.30 0.61
CA GLU A 170 13.65 -2.27 -0.50
C GLU A 170 15.11 -2.76 -0.70
N ALA A 171 16.11 -2.13 -0.06
CA ALA A 171 17.52 -2.41 -0.32
C ALA A 171 17.90 -3.86 0.03
N THR A 172 17.41 -4.33 1.17
CA THR A 172 17.64 -5.71 1.64
C THR A 172 16.98 -6.72 0.70
N ILE A 173 15.77 -6.44 0.22
CA ILE A 173 15.07 -7.29 -0.75
C ILE A 173 15.84 -7.33 -2.08
N ALA A 174 16.27 -6.18 -2.58
CA ALA A 174 17.04 -6.06 -3.82
C ALA A 174 18.34 -6.86 -3.76
N ILE A 175 19.14 -6.73 -2.68
CA ILE A 175 20.40 -7.48 -2.58
C ILE A 175 20.19 -8.99 -2.44
N ILE A 176 19.15 -9.43 -1.72
CA ILE A 176 18.79 -10.85 -1.62
C ILE A 176 18.36 -11.38 -2.99
N TYR A 177 17.57 -10.62 -3.76
CA TYR A 177 17.19 -10.98 -5.12
C TYR A 177 18.42 -11.12 -6.02
N GLN A 178 19.28 -10.11 -6.04
CA GLN A 178 20.45 -10.06 -6.93
C GLN A 178 21.44 -11.19 -6.66
N LEU A 179 21.77 -11.44 -5.39
CA LEU A 179 22.73 -12.50 -5.01
C LEU A 179 22.08 -13.90 -4.93
N GLY A 180 20.77 -13.96 -4.68
CA GLY A 180 20.05 -15.19 -4.33
C GLY A 180 19.21 -15.80 -5.43
N GLN A 181 18.95 -15.11 -6.54
CA GLN A 181 18.10 -15.62 -7.62
C GLN A 181 18.54 -16.98 -8.20
N ASN A 182 19.81 -17.35 -8.11
CA ASN A 182 20.35 -18.64 -8.56
C ASN A 182 20.59 -19.65 -7.41
N GLN A 183 20.20 -19.30 -6.19
CA GLN A 183 20.49 -20.05 -4.96
C GLN A 183 19.21 -20.41 -4.18
N LEU A 184 18.11 -20.69 -4.90
CA LEU A 184 16.80 -21.02 -4.31
C LEU A 184 16.83 -22.11 -3.21
N PRO A 185 17.63 -23.20 -3.30
CA PRO A 185 17.70 -24.19 -2.22
C PRO A 185 18.27 -23.62 -0.92
N LEU A 186 19.22 -22.69 -1.00
CA LEU A 186 19.79 -22.02 0.17
C LEU A 186 18.76 -21.08 0.81
N LEU A 187 18.04 -20.30 0.00
CA LEU A 187 16.92 -19.47 0.48
C LEU A 187 15.81 -20.32 1.11
N LEU A 188 15.45 -21.46 0.52
CA LEU A 188 14.46 -22.37 1.10
C LEU A 188 14.92 -22.94 2.44
N SER A 189 16.21 -23.29 2.54
CA SER A 189 16.80 -23.80 3.78
C SER A 189 16.74 -22.74 4.88
N PHE A 190 17.07 -21.48 4.55
CA PHE A 190 16.98 -20.36 5.48
C PHE A 190 15.55 -20.15 5.99
N MET A 191 14.55 -20.19 5.10
CA MET A 191 13.15 -20.02 5.50
C MET A 191 12.70 -21.07 6.52
N ASN A 192 13.24 -22.29 6.44
CA ASN A 192 12.94 -23.39 7.35
C ASN A 192 13.89 -23.47 8.56
N GLU A 193 14.77 -22.48 8.74
CA GLU A 193 15.66 -22.43 9.90
C GLU A 193 14.88 -22.04 11.16
N ASP A 194 15.16 -22.78 12.24
CA ASP A 194 14.55 -22.59 13.56
C ASP A 194 15.35 -21.59 14.41
N GLY A 195 14.69 -20.93 15.35
CA GLY A 195 15.32 -20.03 16.31
C GLY A 195 15.66 -18.64 15.74
N ILE A 196 15.36 -18.38 14.47
CA ILE A 196 15.38 -17.03 13.90
C ILE A 196 13.96 -16.44 13.90
N ALA A 197 13.88 -15.13 14.04
CA ALA A 197 12.60 -14.44 14.03
C ALA A 197 11.91 -14.62 12.66
N PRO A 198 10.57 -14.63 12.62
CA PRO A 198 9.84 -14.55 11.35
C PRO A 198 10.09 -13.21 10.63
N PHE A 199 10.36 -12.16 11.42
CA PHE A 199 10.83 -10.86 10.96
C PHE A 199 12.12 -11.01 10.14
N GLY A 200 12.14 -10.45 8.93
CA GLY A 200 13.22 -10.62 7.95
C GLY A 200 13.01 -11.77 6.95
N LYS A 201 12.24 -12.82 7.29
CA LYS A 201 11.84 -13.87 6.30
C LYS A 201 10.94 -13.32 5.19
N GLU A 202 10.28 -12.22 5.47
CA GLU A 202 9.45 -11.45 4.55
C GLU A 202 10.27 -10.96 3.34
N ASP A 203 11.46 -10.42 3.58
CA ASP A 203 12.36 -9.93 2.53
C ASP A 203 12.80 -11.06 1.58
N ILE A 204 13.05 -12.26 2.13
CA ILE A 204 13.37 -13.44 1.33
C ILE A 204 12.17 -13.82 0.44
N CYS A 205 10.94 -13.74 0.96
CA CYS A 205 9.75 -14.02 0.16
C CYS A 205 9.61 -13.03 -0.99
N SER A 206 9.77 -11.74 -0.71
CA SER A 206 9.67 -10.67 -1.71
C SER A 206 10.78 -10.78 -2.77
N ALA A 207 12.02 -11.08 -2.35
CA ALA A 207 13.14 -11.30 -3.27
C ALA A 207 12.91 -12.50 -4.19
N VAL A 208 12.38 -13.61 -3.64
CA VAL A 208 12.05 -14.81 -4.44
C VAL A 208 10.88 -14.55 -5.39
N ALA A 209 9.88 -13.78 -4.96
CA ALA A 209 8.75 -13.37 -5.78
C ALA A 209 9.19 -12.45 -6.94
N GLN A 210 10.14 -11.55 -6.70
CA GLN A 210 10.71 -10.66 -7.73
C GLN A 210 11.30 -11.45 -8.90
N ILE A 211 11.83 -12.66 -8.67
CA ILE A 211 12.31 -13.55 -9.74
C ILE A 211 11.16 -13.94 -10.68
N ALA A 212 9.95 -14.20 -10.18
CA ALA A 212 8.83 -14.56 -11.04
C ALA A 212 8.33 -13.40 -11.91
N ILE A 213 8.53 -12.16 -11.43
CA ILE A 213 8.14 -10.92 -12.13
C ILE A 213 9.15 -10.60 -13.23
N THR A 214 10.43 -10.57 -12.86
CA THR A 214 11.55 -10.22 -13.75
C THR A 214 11.91 -11.35 -14.73
N ASN A 215 11.68 -12.61 -14.35
CA ASN A 215 11.92 -13.80 -15.16
C ASN A 215 10.65 -14.65 -15.29
N PRO A 216 9.69 -14.27 -16.16
CA PRO A 216 8.43 -15.01 -16.34
C PRO A 216 8.60 -16.49 -16.68
N GLU A 217 9.70 -16.86 -17.34
CA GLU A 217 10.07 -18.25 -17.65
C GLU A 217 10.37 -19.09 -16.41
N ARG A 218 10.78 -18.45 -15.31
CA ARG A 218 11.06 -19.09 -14.01
C ARG A 218 9.85 -19.09 -13.07
N ARG A 219 8.72 -18.48 -13.45
CA ARG A 219 7.51 -18.40 -12.60
C ARG A 219 7.10 -19.75 -11.99
N LEU A 220 7.10 -20.83 -12.77
CA LEU A 220 6.72 -22.16 -12.27
C LEU A 220 7.75 -22.74 -11.27
N GLU A 221 9.03 -22.43 -11.43
CA GLU A 221 10.08 -22.79 -10.48
C GLU A 221 9.83 -22.10 -9.13
N ILE A 222 9.54 -20.80 -9.16
CA ILE A 222 9.24 -19.97 -7.98
C ILE A 222 7.96 -20.42 -7.28
N ILE A 223 6.91 -20.73 -8.04
CA ILE A 223 5.66 -21.28 -7.47
C ILE A 223 5.91 -22.62 -6.79
N ASN A 224 6.70 -23.49 -7.42
CA ASN A 224 7.07 -24.76 -6.79
C ASN A 224 7.87 -24.53 -5.50
N TRP A 225 8.77 -23.54 -5.47
CA TRP A 225 9.50 -23.15 -4.25
C TRP A 225 8.55 -22.73 -3.12
N PHE A 226 7.57 -21.85 -3.40
CA PHE A 226 6.57 -21.45 -2.40
C PHE A 226 5.67 -22.59 -1.97
N CYS A 227 5.28 -23.49 -2.89
CA CYS A 227 4.55 -24.71 -2.54
C CYS A 227 5.35 -25.59 -1.57
N GLN A 228 6.65 -25.77 -1.79
CA GLN A 228 7.51 -26.53 -0.89
C GLN A 228 7.58 -25.87 0.49
N LEU A 229 7.76 -24.56 0.54
CA LEU A 229 7.77 -23.78 1.78
C LEU A 229 6.47 -23.93 2.56
N LEU A 230 5.32 -23.66 1.92
CA LEU A 230 4.00 -23.73 2.56
C LEU A 230 3.66 -25.15 3.05
N ASN A 231 4.08 -26.20 2.33
CA ASN A 231 3.91 -27.57 2.82
C ASN A 231 4.79 -27.85 4.05
N SER A 232 6.03 -27.37 4.06
CA SER A 232 6.91 -27.49 5.24
C SER A 232 6.31 -26.80 6.45
N TYR A 233 5.84 -25.57 6.29
CA TYR A 233 5.17 -24.81 7.37
C TYR A 233 3.88 -25.48 7.82
N TYR A 234 3.06 -26.00 6.90
CA TYR A 234 1.87 -26.77 7.27
C TYR A 234 2.23 -27.96 8.20
N ASP A 235 3.28 -28.71 7.87
CA ASP A 235 3.72 -29.85 8.66
C ASP A 235 4.32 -29.43 10.02
N GLN A 236 5.01 -28.28 10.09
CA GLN A 236 5.48 -27.67 11.35
C GLN A 236 4.28 -27.28 12.24
N PHE A 237 3.28 -26.59 11.68
CA PHE A 237 2.10 -26.16 12.41
C PHE A 237 1.27 -27.34 12.94
N GLU A 238 1.16 -28.44 12.20
CA GLU A 238 0.51 -29.67 12.70
C GLU A 238 1.26 -30.30 13.89
N ARG A 239 2.58 -30.07 14.01
CA ARG A 239 3.37 -30.48 15.19
C ARG A 239 3.28 -29.49 16.35
N GLY A 240 2.63 -28.35 16.15
CA GLY A 240 2.52 -27.27 17.16
C GLY A 240 3.69 -26.29 17.16
N GLU A 241 4.51 -26.29 16.12
CA GLU A 241 5.61 -25.32 15.92
C GLU A 241 5.04 -24.09 15.19
N ASP A 242 4.49 -23.11 15.90
CA ASP A 242 3.76 -21.96 15.31
C ASP A 242 4.60 -20.69 15.09
N ASN A 243 5.92 -20.75 15.27
CA ASN A 243 6.83 -19.61 15.09
C ASN A 243 6.61 -18.87 13.76
N ASN A 244 6.42 -19.59 12.65
CA ASN A 244 6.24 -19.01 11.32
C ASN A 244 4.78 -18.69 10.95
N ILE A 245 3.82 -18.82 11.89
CA ILE A 245 2.39 -18.60 11.58
C ILE A 245 2.10 -17.13 11.23
N ALA A 246 2.84 -16.21 11.83
CA ALA A 246 2.67 -14.77 11.66
C ALA A 246 2.95 -14.30 10.21
N ILE A 247 3.91 -14.95 9.52
CA ILE A 247 4.33 -14.57 8.17
C ILE A 247 3.48 -15.21 7.06
N ILE A 248 2.53 -16.10 7.39
CA ILE A 248 1.65 -16.71 6.38
C ILE A 248 0.83 -15.66 5.64
N ASP A 249 0.37 -14.63 6.36
CA ASP A 249 -0.40 -13.55 5.77
C ASP A 249 0.44 -12.74 4.77
N TYR A 250 1.69 -12.44 5.14
CA TYR A 250 2.68 -11.80 4.26
C TYR A 250 3.00 -12.65 3.03
N ILE A 251 3.29 -13.95 3.22
CA ILE A 251 3.54 -14.88 2.11
C ILE A 251 2.33 -14.90 1.17
N THR A 252 1.11 -14.88 1.71
CA THR A 252 -0.10 -14.89 0.89
C THR A 252 -0.24 -13.60 0.08
N ASN A 253 0.03 -12.44 0.68
CA ASN A 253 0.09 -11.16 -0.02
C ASN A 253 1.18 -11.16 -1.12
N THR A 254 2.35 -11.70 -0.83
CA THR A 254 3.44 -11.86 -1.80
C THR A 254 3.01 -12.75 -3.00
N LEU A 255 2.27 -13.82 -2.73
CA LEU A 255 1.75 -14.71 -3.77
C LEU A 255 0.65 -14.06 -4.62
N MET A 256 -0.10 -13.11 -4.06
CA MET A 256 -1.03 -12.26 -4.82
C MET A 256 -0.27 -11.41 -5.84
N ASN A 257 0.81 -10.76 -5.40
CA ASN A 257 1.64 -9.89 -6.23
C ASN A 257 2.27 -10.59 -7.44
N ILE A 258 2.35 -11.93 -7.43
CA ILE A 258 2.87 -12.72 -8.58
C ILE A 258 1.81 -13.62 -9.22
N ARG A 259 0.53 -13.41 -8.89
CA ARG A 259 -0.62 -14.18 -9.40
C ARG A 259 -0.42 -15.69 -9.24
N ALA A 260 0.09 -16.17 -8.11
CA ALA A 260 0.45 -17.59 -7.90
C ALA A 260 -0.76 -18.48 -7.57
N ILE A 261 -1.76 -18.52 -8.46
CA ILE A 261 -3.02 -19.27 -8.31
C ILE A 261 -2.85 -20.75 -7.96
N GLU A 262 -1.73 -21.34 -8.36
CA GLU A 262 -1.37 -22.73 -8.13
C GLU A 262 -1.14 -23.04 -6.63
N THR A 263 -0.87 -22.02 -5.82
CA THR A 263 -0.67 -22.15 -4.37
C THR A 263 -1.98 -22.14 -3.57
N LEU A 264 -3.10 -21.74 -4.18
CA LEU A 264 -4.40 -21.64 -3.50
C LEU A 264 -4.80 -22.92 -2.75
N PRO A 265 -4.61 -24.15 -3.26
CA PRO A 265 -4.99 -25.36 -2.53
C PRO A 265 -4.28 -25.55 -1.19
N ILE A 266 -3.00 -25.20 -1.09
CA ILE A 266 -2.24 -25.31 0.17
C ILE A 266 -2.59 -24.15 1.11
N LEU A 267 -2.76 -22.93 0.57
CA LEU A 267 -3.23 -21.78 1.35
C LEU A 267 -4.62 -22.04 1.97
N GLU A 268 -5.55 -22.58 1.20
CA GLU A 268 -6.87 -23.00 1.71
C GLU A 268 -6.78 -23.99 2.87
N LYS A 269 -5.85 -24.95 2.77
CA LYS A 269 -5.63 -25.93 3.83
C LYS A 269 -5.10 -25.27 5.09
N ILE A 270 -4.15 -24.35 4.97
CA ILE A 270 -3.54 -23.59 6.07
C ILE A 270 -4.59 -22.70 6.75
N TYR A 271 -5.24 -21.80 6.01
CA TYR A 271 -6.24 -20.84 6.55
C TYR A 271 -7.47 -21.52 7.16
N LYS A 272 -7.81 -22.73 6.71
CA LYS A 272 -8.91 -23.50 7.30
C LYS A 272 -8.52 -24.15 8.63
N ARG A 273 -7.25 -24.49 8.80
CA ARG A 273 -6.75 -25.32 9.91
C ARG A 273 -6.17 -24.49 11.04
N PHE A 274 -5.53 -23.38 10.72
CA PHE A 274 -4.79 -22.53 11.65
C PHE A 274 -5.37 -21.12 11.68
N LYS A 275 -5.24 -20.43 12.82
CA LYS A 275 -5.67 -19.05 12.98
C LYS A 275 -4.56 -18.14 12.45
N ILE A 276 -4.72 -17.64 11.23
CA ILE A 276 -3.78 -16.70 10.61
C ILE A 276 -4.16 -15.26 11.04
N PRO A 277 -3.20 -14.42 11.45
CA PRO A 277 -3.43 -13.00 11.67
C PRO A 277 -3.58 -12.32 10.30
N ASN A 278 -4.81 -11.95 9.92
CA ASN A 278 -5.11 -11.38 8.60
C ASN A 278 -4.91 -9.85 8.60
N THR A 279 -3.66 -9.41 8.64
CA THR A 279 -3.29 -7.98 8.75
C THR A 279 -3.27 -7.31 7.37
N LEU A 280 -2.61 -7.95 6.41
CA LEU A 280 -2.50 -7.59 4.99
C LEU A 280 -3.66 -8.20 4.20
N THR A 281 -3.98 -9.49 4.41
CA THR A 281 -5.09 -10.15 3.69
C THR A 281 -6.41 -10.07 4.45
N ARG A 282 -6.81 -8.86 4.87
CA ARG A 282 -7.94 -8.58 5.79
C ARG A 282 -9.26 -9.29 5.44
N LYS A 283 -9.50 -9.56 4.16
CA LYS A 283 -10.73 -10.23 3.64
C LYS A 283 -10.66 -11.78 3.68
N GLY A 284 -9.51 -12.34 4.04
CA GLY A 284 -9.26 -13.77 4.24
C GLY A 284 -9.27 -14.62 2.96
N ILE A 285 -9.07 -15.93 3.14
CA ILE A 285 -8.80 -16.87 2.04
C ILE A 285 -9.88 -16.93 0.94
N LYS A 286 -11.14 -16.61 1.25
CA LYS A 286 -12.21 -16.61 0.25
C LYS A 286 -12.03 -15.50 -0.77
N GLU A 287 -11.65 -14.31 -0.32
CA GLU A 287 -11.44 -13.18 -1.21
C GLU A 287 -10.11 -13.33 -1.95
N ILE A 288 -9.06 -13.82 -1.27
CA ILE A 288 -7.77 -14.15 -1.91
C ILE A 288 -7.99 -15.06 -3.14
N LYS A 289 -8.83 -16.10 -3.03
CA LYS A 289 -9.14 -16.97 -4.19
C LYS A 289 -9.83 -16.26 -5.35
N LYS A 290 -10.59 -15.21 -5.06
CA LYS A 290 -11.34 -14.44 -6.05
C LYS A 290 -10.46 -13.37 -6.69
N GLU A 291 -9.64 -12.69 -5.89
CA GLU A 291 -8.77 -11.59 -6.33
C GLU A 291 -7.49 -12.14 -7.01
N MET A 292 -6.86 -13.20 -6.49
CA MET A 292 -5.56 -13.69 -6.98
C MET A 292 -5.49 -13.91 -8.49
N PRO A 293 -6.49 -14.52 -9.17
CA PRO A 293 -6.43 -14.71 -10.62
C PRO A 293 -6.40 -13.41 -11.44
N HIS A 294 -6.86 -12.31 -10.85
CA HIS A 294 -7.02 -11.00 -11.50
C HIS A 294 -6.02 -9.97 -10.97
N ALA A 295 -5.28 -10.27 -9.90
CA ALA A 295 -4.30 -9.38 -9.29
C ALA A 295 -3.26 -8.89 -10.30
N GLU A 296 -2.95 -7.60 -10.22
CA GLU A 296 -1.83 -7.00 -10.95
C GLU A 296 -0.50 -7.52 -10.38
N LEU A 297 0.50 -7.61 -11.26
CA LEU A 297 1.83 -8.01 -10.83
C LEU A 297 2.49 -6.80 -10.15
N LYS A 298 2.86 -6.93 -8.88
CA LYS A 298 3.54 -5.88 -8.12
C LYS A 298 4.92 -6.36 -7.69
N GLY A 299 5.96 -5.71 -8.20
CA GLY A 299 7.35 -6.00 -7.85
C GLY A 299 7.94 -4.94 -6.94
N LEU A 300 9.26 -4.99 -6.79
CA LEU A 300 10.05 -3.87 -6.27
C LEU A 300 9.83 -2.62 -7.12
N GLU A 301 9.82 -1.47 -6.47
CA GLU A 301 9.74 -0.16 -7.14
C GLU A 301 11.08 0.19 -7.80
N VAL A 302 12.18 -0.34 -7.26
CA VAL A 302 13.53 -0.10 -7.76
C VAL A 302 14.17 -1.39 -8.29
N ASP A 303 14.74 -1.34 -9.50
CA ASP A 303 15.32 -2.53 -10.17
C ASP A 303 16.76 -2.86 -9.73
N SER A 304 17.44 -1.93 -9.03
CA SER A 304 18.83 -2.11 -8.54
C SER A 304 19.22 -1.18 -7.37
N MET A 305 20.23 -1.56 -6.58
CA MET A 305 20.82 -0.67 -5.57
C MET A 305 21.45 0.58 -6.17
N GLU A 306 21.90 0.55 -7.42
CA GLU A 306 22.43 1.73 -8.10
C GLU A 306 21.34 2.81 -8.25
N GLU A 307 20.15 2.40 -8.70
CA GLU A 307 19.00 3.29 -8.84
C GLU A 307 18.54 3.82 -7.48
N LEU A 308 18.42 2.95 -6.48
CA LEU A 308 18.06 3.33 -5.11
C LEU A 308 19.04 4.37 -4.54
N MET A 309 20.35 4.10 -4.68
CA MET A 309 21.39 5.01 -4.19
C MET A 309 21.43 6.34 -4.95
N ASN A 310 21.04 6.36 -6.23
CA ASN A 310 20.96 7.60 -7.00
C ASN A 310 19.77 8.46 -6.56
N LEU A 311 18.59 7.87 -6.37
CA LEU A 311 17.40 8.56 -5.83
C LEU A 311 17.70 9.20 -4.46
N LEU A 312 18.37 8.46 -3.58
CA LEU A 312 18.78 8.95 -2.27
C LEU A 312 19.77 10.11 -2.37
N ASN A 313 20.77 10.02 -3.26
CA ASN A 313 21.72 11.12 -3.46
C ASN A 313 21.05 12.38 -3.98
N GLU A 314 20.04 12.25 -4.87
CA GLU A 314 19.24 13.37 -5.36
C GLU A 314 18.41 14.01 -4.24
N PHE A 315 17.76 13.18 -3.41
CA PHE A 315 17.00 13.62 -2.24
C PHE A 315 17.87 14.42 -1.25
N PHE A 316 19.04 13.89 -0.87
CA PHE A 316 19.95 14.58 0.04
C PHE A 316 20.63 15.82 -0.56
N ALA A 317 20.83 15.85 -1.89
CA ALA A 317 21.36 17.03 -2.57
C ALA A 317 20.36 18.19 -2.60
N PHE A 318 19.06 17.90 -2.66
CA PHE A 318 18.00 18.91 -2.63
C PHE A 318 17.86 19.56 -1.24
N ASN A 319 17.96 18.77 -0.17
CA ASN A 319 17.79 19.23 1.21
C ASN A 319 19.03 19.87 1.86
N GLY A 320 20.13 20.05 1.11
CA GLY A 320 21.43 20.50 1.62
C GLY A 320 21.55 21.97 2.10
N ASN A 321 20.47 22.75 2.20
CA ASN A 321 20.53 24.19 2.53
C ASN A 321 19.88 24.62 3.86
N ASN A 322 19.23 23.72 4.61
CA ASN A 322 18.67 24.06 5.92
C ASN A 322 19.40 23.24 7.01
N GLU A 323 19.97 23.94 7.99
CA GLU A 323 20.42 23.32 9.25
C GLU A 323 19.19 22.72 9.94
N PHE A 324 19.26 21.42 10.26
CA PHE A 324 18.27 20.69 11.06
C PHE A 324 18.11 21.41 12.42
N ASP A 325 16.90 21.86 12.74
CA ASP A 325 16.51 22.36 14.06
C ASP A 325 15.81 21.21 14.80
N ASP A 326 16.45 20.70 15.85
CA ASP A 326 16.07 19.53 16.66
C ASP A 326 14.75 19.69 17.48
N ASN A 327 13.80 20.50 17.03
CA ASN A 327 12.46 20.62 17.62
C ASN A 327 11.35 20.15 16.67
N GLU A 328 11.70 19.52 15.55
CA GLU A 328 10.76 19.03 14.53
C GLU A 328 10.75 17.48 14.43
N PHE A 329 11.31 16.80 15.42
CA PHE A 329 11.34 15.34 15.53
C PHE A 329 10.58 14.87 16.79
N ASP A 330 9.28 15.16 16.80
CA ASP A 330 8.29 14.44 17.63
C ASP A 330 6.94 14.34 16.88
N GLU A 331 6.95 14.51 15.55
CA GLU A 331 5.83 14.13 14.69
C GLU A 331 6.37 13.11 13.68
N GLU A 332 5.75 11.93 13.74
CA GLU A 332 5.84 10.77 12.85
C GLU A 332 6.25 11.12 11.41
N TYR A 333 7.13 10.30 10.83
CA TYR A 333 7.35 10.25 9.38
C TYR A 333 6.02 9.98 8.68
N ASP A 334 5.33 11.03 8.26
CA ASP A 334 4.43 10.98 7.12
C ASP A 334 5.24 11.39 5.89
N ASP A 335 5.18 10.52 4.90
CA ASP A 335 5.89 10.60 3.63
C ASP A 335 5.77 11.99 2.99
N GLU A 336 6.89 12.67 2.72
CA GLU A 336 6.96 13.76 1.74
C GLU A 336 6.79 13.19 0.32
N PHE A 337 5.60 12.64 0.02
CA PHE A 337 4.91 13.07 -1.18
C PHE A 337 4.37 14.47 -0.88
N ASP A 338 4.26 15.34 -1.88
CA ASP A 338 3.64 16.67 -1.75
C ASP A 338 2.23 16.55 -1.12
N ASP A 339 2.16 16.58 0.21
CA ASP A 339 0.96 16.86 0.97
C ASP A 339 0.79 18.39 0.94
N ASP A 340 0.38 18.89 -0.24
CA ASP A 340 -0.89 19.60 -0.21
C ASP A 340 -1.88 18.55 0.32
N GLU A 341 -1.94 18.39 1.65
CA GLU A 341 -2.85 17.50 2.37
C GLU A 341 -4.22 17.89 1.85
N TYR A 342 -4.66 17.22 0.80
CA TYR A 342 -5.96 17.45 0.22
C TYR A 342 -6.88 16.91 1.27
N ASP A 343 -7.28 17.75 2.23
CA ASP A 343 -8.13 17.42 3.36
C ASP A 343 -9.10 16.33 2.91
N ASN A 344 -8.78 15.07 3.20
CA ASN A 344 -9.49 13.92 2.63
C ASN A 344 -10.85 13.76 3.31
N SER A 345 -11.25 14.75 4.11
CA SER A 345 -12.58 14.82 4.64
C SER A 345 -13.60 14.77 3.52
N PHE A 346 -14.65 14.02 3.81
CA PHE A 346 -15.79 13.83 2.94
C PHE A 346 -16.46 15.15 2.50
N TYR A 347 -16.22 16.25 3.23
CA TYR A 347 -16.82 17.56 3.02
C TYR A 347 -15.81 18.69 3.23
N ILE A 348 -15.72 19.64 2.29
CA ILE A 348 -14.92 20.87 2.46
C ILE A 348 -15.45 21.68 3.66
N GLY A 349 -14.65 21.77 4.73
CA GLY A 349 -15.05 22.31 6.03
C GLY A 349 -15.36 23.81 6.05
N GLU A 350 -14.67 24.59 5.22
CA GLU A 350 -14.79 26.05 5.19
C GLU A 350 -16.05 26.57 4.47
N GLN A 351 -16.76 25.70 3.75
CA GLN A 351 -17.92 26.08 2.95
C GLN A 351 -19.22 25.92 3.74
N THR A 352 -20.06 26.96 3.75
CA THR A 352 -21.43 26.83 4.27
C THR A 352 -22.26 25.96 3.33
N PRO A 353 -22.71 24.75 3.74
CA PRO A 353 -23.35 23.83 2.84
C PRO A 353 -24.77 24.25 2.47
N LYS A 354 -25.15 23.95 1.24
CA LYS A 354 -26.53 23.96 0.76
C LYS A 354 -26.94 22.54 0.42
N LYS A 355 -28.23 22.27 0.55
CA LYS A 355 -28.85 21.02 0.10
C LYS A 355 -28.97 21.04 -1.42
N LEU A 356 -28.33 20.10 -2.11
CA LEU A 356 -28.41 19.93 -3.57
C LEU A 356 -29.21 18.68 -3.91
N ASN A 357 -30.23 18.81 -4.76
CA ASN A 357 -30.84 17.65 -5.41
C ASN A 357 -30.15 17.45 -6.75
N ILE A 358 -29.50 16.31 -6.91
CA ILE A 358 -28.71 15.95 -8.08
C ILE A 358 -29.36 14.76 -8.77
N LYS A 359 -29.69 14.94 -10.05
CA LYS A 359 -30.09 13.83 -10.93
C LYS A 359 -28.85 13.24 -11.59
N ILE A 360 -28.59 11.98 -11.32
CA ILE A 360 -27.58 11.13 -11.94
C ILE A 360 -28.31 10.32 -13.01
N SER A 361 -27.92 10.44 -14.28
CA SER A 361 -28.56 9.70 -15.39
C SER A 361 -27.53 8.99 -16.23
N LEU A 362 -27.71 7.69 -16.45
CA LEU A 362 -26.85 6.93 -17.34
C LEU A 362 -27.15 7.32 -18.79
N ILE A 363 -26.14 7.85 -19.48
CA ILE A 363 -26.23 8.28 -20.88
C ILE A 363 -26.45 7.05 -21.77
N ASP A 364 -27.24 7.23 -22.83
CA ASP A 364 -27.57 6.19 -23.82
C ASP A 364 -28.35 4.97 -23.28
N SER A 365 -28.91 5.07 -22.07
CA SER A 365 -29.87 4.09 -21.53
C SER A 365 -31.30 4.36 -21.99
N ASP A 366 -32.01 3.29 -22.41
CA ASP A 366 -33.44 3.30 -22.75
C ASP A 366 -34.12 2.00 -22.25
N PRO A 367 -35.06 2.06 -21.29
CA PRO A 367 -35.58 3.26 -20.61
C PRO A 367 -34.53 3.94 -19.72
N GLU A 368 -34.70 5.24 -19.45
CA GLU A 368 -33.75 6.04 -18.67
C GLU A 368 -33.46 5.40 -17.30
N ILE A 369 -32.18 5.11 -17.04
CA ILE A 369 -31.69 4.67 -15.73
C ILE A 369 -31.20 5.91 -14.99
N TYR A 370 -31.84 6.24 -13.86
CA TYR A 370 -31.48 7.44 -13.10
C TYR A 370 -31.65 7.28 -11.60
N ARG A 371 -30.94 8.13 -10.85
CA ARG A 371 -31.08 8.35 -9.41
C ARG A 371 -31.19 9.84 -9.14
N ILE A 372 -32.03 10.23 -8.20
CA ILE A 372 -32.06 11.59 -7.66
C ILE A 372 -31.59 11.47 -6.21
N VAL A 373 -30.44 12.07 -5.91
CA VAL A 373 -29.85 12.10 -4.58
C VAL A 373 -29.83 13.52 -4.05
N GLU A 374 -30.13 13.67 -2.77
CA GLU A 374 -29.90 14.88 -2.00
C GLU A 374 -28.53 14.79 -1.34
N VAL A 375 -27.65 15.77 -1.57
CA VAL A 375 -26.29 15.82 -1.02
C VAL A 375 -25.95 17.23 -0.52
N PRO A 376 -25.06 17.37 0.49
CA PRO A 376 -24.50 18.67 0.86
C PRO A 376 -23.63 19.25 -0.26
N SER A 377 -23.74 20.55 -0.51
CA SER A 377 -23.01 21.20 -1.62
C SER A 377 -21.50 21.23 -1.45
N ASN A 378 -21.02 21.10 -0.21
CA ASN A 378 -19.60 21.06 0.11
C ASN A 378 -19.01 19.63 0.06
N ILE A 379 -19.78 18.62 -0.37
CA ILE A 379 -19.24 17.28 -0.65
C ILE A 379 -18.13 17.41 -1.70
N ARG A 380 -16.99 16.78 -1.45
CA ARG A 380 -15.89 16.72 -2.43
C ARG A 380 -16.31 15.91 -3.65
N LEU A 381 -15.70 16.17 -4.80
CA LEU A 381 -16.02 15.41 -6.01
C LEU A 381 -15.74 13.92 -5.87
N GLU A 382 -14.62 13.55 -5.25
CA GLU A 382 -14.26 12.14 -5.02
C GLU A 382 -15.26 11.44 -4.11
N SER A 383 -15.61 12.05 -2.98
CA SER A 383 -16.69 11.54 -2.12
C SER A 383 -18.04 11.47 -2.83
N PHE A 384 -18.28 12.34 -3.81
CA PHE A 384 -19.48 12.26 -4.64
C PHE A 384 -19.42 11.15 -5.69
N ALA A 385 -18.23 10.75 -6.17
CA ALA A 385 -18.05 9.57 -7.02
C ALA A 385 -18.52 8.30 -6.29
N ASP A 386 -18.15 8.14 -5.02
CA ASP A 386 -18.63 7.03 -4.17
C ASP A 386 -20.16 7.02 -4.02
N VAL A 387 -20.76 8.21 -3.88
CA VAL A 387 -22.22 8.36 -3.84
C VAL A 387 -22.85 7.93 -5.16
N ILE A 388 -22.26 8.28 -6.31
CA ILE A 388 -22.73 7.83 -7.62
C ILE A 388 -22.64 6.30 -7.71
N ASN A 389 -21.49 5.72 -7.39
CA ASN A 389 -21.25 4.28 -7.47
C ASN A 389 -22.26 3.53 -6.59
N THR A 390 -22.43 3.95 -5.34
CA THR A 390 -23.42 3.39 -4.41
C THR A 390 -24.86 3.54 -4.92
N ALA A 391 -25.22 4.72 -5.43
CA ALA A 391 -26.57 4.96 -5.95
C ALA A 391 -26.88 4.13 -7.20
N MET A 392 -25.86 3.88 -8.03
CA MET A 392 -25.95 3.03 -9.20
C MET A 392 -25.82 1.54 -8.85
N GLY A 393 -25.31 1.20 -7.66
CA GLY A 393 -25.14 -0.18 -7.21
C GLY A 393 -23.87 -0.84 -7.76
N TRP A 394 -22.85 -0.01 -8.02
CA TRP A 394 -21.50 -0.39 -8.36
C TRP A 394 -20.58 -0.31 -7.15
N GLU A 395 -19.47 -1.03 -7.23
CA GLU A 395 -18.56 -1.28 -6.13
C GLU A 395 -17.38 -0.28 -6.08
N GLY A 396 -17.18 0.49 -7.16
CA GLY A 396 -16.23 1.62 -7.18
C GLY A 396 -14.75 1.24 -7.36
N TYR A 397 -14.44 0.08 -7.96
CA TYR A 397 -13.06 -0.39 -8.12
C TYR A 397 -12.36 0.05 -9.42
N HIS A 398 -13.09 0.68 -10.35
CA HIS A 398 -12.53 1.15 -11.62
C HIS A 398 -12.21 2.64 -11.59
N LEU A 399 -11.29 3.06 -12.45
CA LEU A 399 -10.95 4.47 -12.65
C LEU A 399 -12.16 5.30 -13.09
N HIS A 400 -12.19 6.58 -12.66
CA HIS A 400 -13.24 7.53 -13.02
C HIS A 400 -12.71 8.94 -13.24
N LEU A 401 -13.54 9.78 -13.86
CA LEU A 401 -13.31 11.21 -13.97
C LEU A 401 -14.63 11.99 -14.04
N PHE A 402 -14.58 13.28 -13.69
CA PHE A 402 -15.63 14.24 -14.02
C PHE A 402 -15.19 15.14 -15.18
N GLN A 403 -16.15 15.60 -15.99
CA GLN A 403 -15.87 16.50 -17.09
C GLN A 403 -16.90 17.64 -17.17
N LYS A 404 -16.41 18.87 -17.30
CA LYS A 404 -17.22 20.07 -17.56
C LYS A 404 -16.66 20.87 -18.72
N GLY A 405 -17.31 20.79 -19.88
CA GLY A 405 -16.79 21.43 -21.09
C GLY A 405 -15.49 20.76 -21.52
N LYS A 406 -14.39 21.51 -21.55
CA LYS A 406 -13.04 21.01 -21.84
C LYS A 406 -12.21 20.69 -20.58
N THR A 407 -12.73 20.95 -19.39
CA THR A 407 -12.02 20.69 -18.14
C THR A 407 -12.32 19.28 -17.66
N ILE A 408 -11.27 18.54 -17.31
CA ILE A 408 -11.33 17.23 -16.68
C ILE A 408 -10.97 17.39 -15.20
N TYR A 409 -11.70 16.71 -14.34
CA TYR A 409 -11.41 16.59 -12.92
C TYR A 409 -11.14 15.13 -12.61
N THR A 410 -9.94 14.82 -12.14
CA THR A 410 -9.46 13.45 -11.88
C THR A 410 -8.40 13.50 -10.77
N THR A 411 -8.09 12.33 -10.22
CA THR A 411 -7.10 12.13 -9.15
C THR A 411 -5.66 12.16 -9.67
N GLU A 412 -5.45 11.88 -10.96
CA GLU A 412 -4.13 11.87 -11.58
C GLU A 412 -3.78 13.24 -12.16
N GLU A 413 -2.72 13.87 -11.65
CA GLU A 413 -2.14 15.06 -12.27
C GLU A 413 -1.31 14.62 -13.48
N SER A 414 -1.88 14.71 -14.69
CA SER A 414 -1.14 14.46 -15.91
C SER A 414 -0.32 15.70 -16.30
N ASP A 415 0.99 15.66 -16.11
CA ASP A 415 1.95 16.65 -16.69
C ASP A 415 2.20 16.44 -18.19
N ASP A 416 1.53 15.46 -18.81
CA ASP A 416 1.73 15.12 -20.21
C ASP A 416 1.01 16.09 -21.17
N ASP A 417 1.75 17.11 -21.59
CA ASP A 417 1.48 18.02 -22.73
C ASP A 417 1.32 17.31 -24.10
N PHE A 418 1.22 15.97 -24.15
CA PHE A 418 1.35 15.16 -25.36
C PHE A 418 0.05 14.80 -26.09
N LEU A 419 -1.14 15.10 -25.53
CA LEU A 419 -2.41 14.81 -26.20
C LEU A 419 -3.12 16.10 -26.66
N PHE A 420 -3.32 16.18 -27.98
CA PHE A 420 -3.86 17.29 -28.76
C PHE A 420 -5.06 18.05 -28.12
N ASP A 421 -4.94 19.39 -28.08
CA ASP A 421 -5.81 20.42 -27.45
C ASP A 421 -5.56 20.53 -25.93
N PRO A 422 -5.14 21.70 -25.36
CA PRO A 422 -4.84 21.81 -23.93
C PRO A 422 -6.10 21.51 -23.11
N VAL A 423 -6.22 20.27 -22.67
CA VAL A 423 -7.22 19.85 -21.70
C VAL A 423 -6.75 20.35 -20.36
N LYS A 424 -7.55 21.21 -19.73
CA LYS A 424 -7.26 21.65 -18.36
C LYS A 424 -7.64 20.50 -17.43
N THR A 425 -6.66 19.80 -16.88
CA THR A 425 -6.82 18.86 -15.77
C THR A 425 -6.84 19.64 -14.45
N VAL A 426 -7.69 19.22 -13.53
CA VAL A 426 -7.82 19.80 -12.19
C VAL A 426 -7.97 18.65 -11.20
N ASN A 427 -7.20 18.68 -10.12
CA ASN A 427 -7.31 17.68 -9.07
C ASN A 427 -8.73 17.65 -8.48
N SER A 428 -9.39 16.50 -8.52
CA SER A 428 -10.78 16.33 -8.06
C SER A 428 -10.93 16.38 -6.54
N TYR A 429 -9.88 16.09 -5.77
CA TYR A 429 -9.90 16.24 -4.31
C TYR A 429 -10.07 17.70 -3.89
N SER A 430 -9.57 18.65 -4.68
CA SER A 430 -9.53 20.08 -4.35
C SER A 430 -10.88 20.83 -4.40
N LEU A 431 -11.94 20.21 -4.94
CA LEU A 431 -13.19 20.91 -5.28
C LEU A 431 -14.44 20.22 -4.72
N SER A 432 -15.41 21.04 -4.31
CA SER A 432 -16.74 20.55 -3.97
C SER A 432 -17.68 20.52 -5.18
N LEU A 433 -18.70 19.67 -5.08
CA LEU A 433 -19.77 19.60 -6.09
C LEU A 433 -20.48 20.95 -6.29
N GLY A 434 -20.65 21.73 -5.21
CA GLY A 434 -21.30 23.03 -5.22
C GLY A 434 -20.51 24.13 -5.94
N GLU A 435 -19.19 24.01 -6.01
CA GLU A 435 -18.33 24.91 -6.78
C GLU A 435 -18.48 24.67 -8.29
N ILE A 436 -18.73 23.42 -8.66
CA ILE A 436 -18.88 23.01 -10.06
C ILE A 436 -20.32 23.20 -10.54
N LEU A 437 -21.31 22.83 -9.73
CA LEU A 437 -22.74 22.92 -10.05
C LEU A 437 -23.41 24.07 -9.29
N THR A 438 -23.26 25.30 -9.80
CA THR A 438 -23.73 26.51 -9.10
C THR A 438 -25.16 26.92 -9.44
N ARG A 439 -25.73 26.45 -10.55
CA ARG A 439 -27.04 26.91 -11.08
C ARG A 439 -27.96 25.74 -11.40
N LYS A 440 -29.24 25.86 -11.03
CA LYS A 440 -30.26 24.88 -11.44
C LYS A 440 -30.20 24.65 -12.96
N GLY A 441 -30.16 23.38 -13.36
CA GLY A 441 -30.03 22.93 -14.74
C GLY A 441 -28.60 22.82 -15.26
N SER A 442 -27.58 23.28 -14.52
CA SER A 442 -26.18 23.01 -14.89
C SER A 442 -25.87 21.52 -14.73
N HIS A 443 -25.01 21.00 -15.59
CA HIS A 443 -24.61 19.60 -15.55
C HIS A 443 -23.11 19.41 -15.82
N ILE A 444 -22.60 18.29 -15.33
CA ILE A 444 -21.28 17.73 -15.67
C ILE A 444 -21.44 16.29 -16.13
N LYS A 445 -20.40 15.74 -16.75
CA LYS A 445 -20.30 14.32 -17.03
C LYS A 445 -19.47 13.63 -15.94
N TYR A 446 -19.78 12.37 -15.69
CA TYR A 446 -18.97 11.46 -14.88
C TYR A 446 -18.78 10.18 -15.69
N GLU A 447 -17.53 9.79 -15.92
CA GLU A 447 -17.15 8.55 -16.58
C GLU A 447 -16.61 7.59 -15.52
N TYR A 448 -17.12 6.37 -15.51
CA TYR A 448 -16.67 5.31 -14.61
C TYR A 448 -16.31 4.08 -15.45
N ASP A 449 -15.19 3.44 -15.11
CA ASP A 449 -14.58 2.35 -15.88
C ASP A 449 -14.17 2.78 -17.29
N PHE A 450 -12.89 3.06 -17.50
CA PHE A 450 -12.37 3.46 -18.82
C PHE A 450 -12.36 2.33 -19.84
N GLY A 451 -12.56 1.08 -19.42
CA GLY A 451 -12.78 -0.05 -20.32
C GLY A 451 -14.20 -0.03 -20.90
N ASP A 452 -15.21 -0.03 -20.03
CA ASP A 452 -16.62 -0.07 -20.42
C ASP A 452 -17.22 1.32 -20.77
N SER A 453 -16.55 2.40 -20.36
CA SER A 453 -16.89 3.81 -20.55
C SER A 453 -18.32 4.15 -20.12
N TRP A 454 -18.63 3.93 -18.84
CA TRP A 454 -19.96 4.24 -18.29
C TRP A 454 -20.15 5.75 -18.10
N MET A 455 -20.81 6.36 -19.07
CA MET A 455 -21.04 7.81 -19.08
C MET A 455 -22.32 8.20 -18.34
N HIS A 456 -22.18 9.08 -17.35
CA HIS A 456 -23.27 9.66 -16.59
C HIS A 456 -23.39 11.15 -16.85
N ARG A 457 -24.63 11.64 -16.85
CA ARG A 457 -24.95 13.06 -16.74
C ARG A 457 -25.37 13.37 -15.31
N ILE A 458 -24.61 14.25 -14.66
CA ILE A 458 -24.88 14.74 -13.31
C ILE A 458 -25.50 16.13 -13.43
N THR A 459 -26.77 16.29 -13.04
CA THR A 459 -27.53 17.54 -13.23
C THR A 459 -28.04 18.08 -11.90
N LEU A 460 -27.83 19.38 -11.65
CA LEU A 460 -28.41 20.06 -10.48
C LEU A 460 -29.88 20.41 -10.72
N GLU A 461 -30.80 19.77 -10.01
CA GLU A 461 -32.25 20.02 -10.14
C GLU A 461 -32.77 21.14 -9.24
N SER A 462 -32.23 21.23 -8.02
CA SER A 462 -32.56 22.31 -7.09
C SER A 462 -31.48 22.46 -6.02
N GLN A 463 -31.38 23.67 -5.46
CA GLN A 463 -30.55 23.95 -4.30
C GLN A 463 -31.38 24.69 -3.24
N GLN A 464 -31.18 24.37 -1.96
CA GLN A 464 -31.86 25.00 -0.83
C GLN A 464 -30.87 25.21 0.33
N ALA A 465 -31.11 26.19 1.19
CA ALA A 465 -30.35 26.30 2.44
C ALA A 465 -30.83 25.23 3.44
N TYR A 466 -29.93 24.67 4.24
CA TYR A 466 -30.32 23.86 5.40
C TYR A 466 -31.07 24.72 6.41
N LYS A 467 -32.10 24.16 7.04
CA LYS A 467 -32.74 24.78 8.20
C LYS A 467 -31.82 24.65 9.41
N LYS A 468 -32.06 25.48 10.41
CA LYS A 468 -31.41 25.35 11.71
C LYS A 468 -31.65 23.94 12.28
N ASP A 469 -30.59 23.29 12.74
CA ASP A 469 -30.60 21.94 13.34
C ASP A 469 -31.03 20.82 12.37
N GLU A 470 -31.02 21.08 11.05
CA GLU A 470 -31.32 20.06 10.03
C GLU A 470 -30.07 19.20 9.74
N THR A 471 -30.23 17.88 9.82
CA THR A 471 -29.16 16.91 9.55
C THR A 471 -28.64 17.02 8.12
N GLN A 472 -27.33 17.11 7.99
CA GLN A 472 -26.64 17.08 6.70
C GLN A 472 -26.24 15.64 6.40
N GLY A 473 -26.83 15.06 5.36
CA GLY A 473 -26.56 13.69 4.95
C GLY A 473 -26.92 13.47 3.49
N ILE A 474 -26.73 12.24 3.04
CA ILE A 474 -27.00 11.81 1.67
C ILE A 474 -28.29 11.00 1.67
N PHE A 475 -29.25 11.42 0.85
CA PHE A 475 -30.55 10.77 0.80
C PHE A 475 -30.95 10.45 -0.64
N LEU A 476 -31.42 9.23 -0.87
CA LEU A 476 -32.11 8.90 -2.09
C LEU A 476 -33.49 9.57 -2.09
N ILE A 477 -33.77 10.36 -3.12
CA ILE A 477 -35.06 11.06 -3.29
C ILE A 477 -35.96 10.30 -4.26
N ASP A 478 -35.40 9.82 -5.36
CA ASP A 478 -36.13 9.06 -6.39
C ASP A 478 -35.16 8.23 -7.24
N GLY A 479 -35.68 7.28 -8.01
CA GLY A 479 -34.88 6.55 -9.00
C GLY A 479 -35.70 5.54 -9.78
N ALA A 480 -35.23 5.21 -10.99
CA ALA A 480 -35.88 4.25 -11.87
C ALA A 480 -34.88 3.32 -12.54
N ASN A 481 -35.35 2.10 -12.82
CA ASN A 481 -34.63 1.00 -13.48
C ASN A 481 -33.37 0.51 -12.72
N ALA A 482 -33.03 -0.77 -12.90
CA ALA A 482 -31.80 -1.33 -12.37
C ALA A 482 -30.62 -0.83 -13.23
N CYS A 483 -29.49 -0.51 -12.59
CA CYS A 483 -28.29 -0.19 -13.35
C CYS A 483 -27.73 -1.42 -14.05
N PRO A 484 -26.93 -1.22 -15.12
CA PRO A 484 -26.14 -2.28 -15.70
C PRO A 484 -25.25 -2.93 -14.63
N PRO A 485 -25.11 -4.27 -14.63
CA PRO A 485 -24.04 -4.91 -13.89
C PRO A 485 -22.68 -4.42 -14.39
N GLU A 486 -21.69 -4.37 -13.50
CA GLU A 486 -20.30 -4.11 -13.88
C GLU A 486 -19.78 -5.19 -14.84
N ASP A 487 -18.78 -4.84 -15.63
CA ASP A 487 -18.11 -5.70 -16.62
C ASP A 487 -19.05 -6.31 -17.69
N CYS A 488 -20.18 -5.67 -17.99
CA CYS A 488 -21.08 -6.15 -19.04
C CYS A 488 -20.71 -5.66 -20.44
N GLY A 489 -19.61 -4.93 -20.61
CA GLY A 489 -19.12 -4.46 -21.92
C GLY A 489 -19.73 -3.12 -22.32
N GLY A 490 -19.91 -2.22 -21.36
CA GLY A 490 -20.46 -0.89 -21.58
C GLY A 490 -21.92 -0.88 -22.03
N ILE A 491 -22.40 0.27 -22.49
CA ILE A 491 -23.81 0.45 -22.84
C ILE A 491 -24.26 -0.50 -23.96
N TYR A 492 -23.37 -0.82 -24.90
CA TYR A 492 -23.66 -1.76 -25.99
C TYR A 492 -23.78 -3.19 -25.48
N GLY A 493 -22.83 -3.66 -24.67
CA GLY A 493 -22.89 -4.99 -24.08
C GLY A 493 -24.11 -5.17 -23.17
N TYR A 494 -24.50 -4.13 -22.44
CA TYR A 494 -25.75 -4.11 -21.68
C TYR A 494 -26.99 -4.26 -22.58
N GLN A 495 -27.07 -3.52 -23.69
CA GLN A 495 -28.19 -3.64 -24.64
C GLN A 495 -28.25 -5.02 -25.29
N GLU A 496 -27.11 -5.58 -25.70
CA GLU A 496 -27.02 -6.95 -26.23
C GLU A 496 -27.50 -7.99 -25.22
N MET A 497 -27.08 -7.84 -23.96
CA MET A 497 -27.55 -8.67 -22.85
C MET A 497 -29.06 -8.59 -22.68
N LEU A 498 -29.65 -7.38 -22.66
CA LEU A 498 -31.10 -7.21 -22.53
C LEU A 498 -31.86 -7.84 -23.70
N GLU A 499 -31.37 -7.70 -24.94
CA GLU A 499 -31.98 -8.33 -26.11
C GLU A 499 -31.89 -9.86 -26.05
N ALA A 500 -30.74 -10.40 -25.64
CA ALA A 500 -30.58 -11.84 -25.43
C ALA A 500 -31.59 -12.38 -24.40
N LEU A 501 -31.78 -11.66 -23.29
CA LEU A 501 -32.69 -12.06 -22.21
C LEU A 501 -34.18 -12.09 -22.63
N LYS A 502 -34.59 -11.36 -23.66
CA LYS A 502 -35.93 -11.46 -24.27
C LYS A 502 -36.18 -12.82 -24.94
N GLN A 503 -35.12 -13.57 -25.25
CA GLN A 503 -35.19 -14.92 -25.83
C GLN A 503 -34.77 -15.98 -24.79
N PRO A 504 -35.65 -16.33 -23.83
CA PRO A 504 -35.26 -17.06 -22.61
C PRO A 504 -34.63 -18.44 -22.85
N HIS A 505 -34.86 -19.06 -24.01
CA HIS A 505 -34.33 -20.38 -24.35
C HIS A 505 -33.05 -20.34 -25.20
N SER A 506 -32.58 -19.16 -25.62
CA SER A 506 -31.33 -19.02 -26.38
C SER A 506 -30.12 -19.41 -25.54
N LYS A 507 -28.99 -19.73 -26.19
CA LYS A 507 -27.73 -20.04 -25.51
C LYS A 507 -27.23 -18.84 -24.71
N ALA A 508 -27.19 -17.66 -25.34
CA ALA A 508 -26.79 -16.40 -24.70
C ALA A 508 -27.65 -16.06 -23.46
N ALA A 509 -28.98 -16.24 -23.53
CA ALA A 509 -29.85 -15.99 -22.38
C ALA A 509 -29.63 -16.94 -21.20
N LYS A 510 -29.03 -18.11 -21.42
CA LYS A 510 -28.66 -19.03 -20.33
C LYS A 510 -27.35 -18.59 -19.70
N GLU A 511 -26.35 -18.25 -20.52
CA GLU A 511 -25.05 -17.74 -20.07
C GLU A 511 -25.22 -16.47 -19.23
N TYR A 512 -25.99 -15.47 -19.70
CA TYR A 512 -26.25 -14.26 -18.93
C TYR A 512 -27.02 -14.54 -17.62
N ARG A 513 -27.96 -15.49 -17.58
CA ARG A 513 -28.67 -15.80 -16.32
C ARG A 513 -27.81 -16.54 -15.31
N GLU A 514 -26.84 -17.30 -15.77
CA GLU A 514 -25.85 -17.94 -14.91
C GLU A 514 -24.94 -16.88 -14.28
N TRP A 515 -24.50 -15.90 -15.09
CA TRP A 515 -23.66 -14.79 -14.65
C TRP A 515 -24.40 -13.81 -13.71
N LEU A 516 -25.56 -13.30 -14.10
CA LEU A 516 -26.34 -12.31 -13.34
C LEU A 516 -27.01 -12.87 -12.07
N GLY A 517 -27.09 -14.20 -11.98
CA GLY A 517 -27.99 -14.88 -11.05
C GLY A 517 -29.46 -14.81 -11.47
N LYS A 518 -30.29 -15.66 -10.83
CA LYS A 518 -31.68 -15.92 -11.26
C LYS A 518 -32.67 -14.76 -11.10
N ASN A 519 -32.29 -13.66 -10.45
CA ASN A 519 -33.21 -12.62 -9.98
C ASN A 519 -33.01 -11.24 -10.62
N PHE A 520 -32.11 -11.10 -11.61
CA PHE A 520 -31.91 -9.82 -12.29
C PHE A 520 -33.18 -9.37 -13.04
N ASN A 521 -33.54 -8.10 -12.87
CA ASN A 521 -34.64 -7.46 -13.58
C ASN A 521 -34.27 -6.00 -13.87
N ALA A 522 -34.04 -5.70 -15.16
CA ALA A 522 -33.64 -4.38 -15.64
C ALA A 522 -34.61 -3.25 -15.27
N HIS A 523 -35.89 -3.56 -15.06
CA HIS A 523 -36.91 -2.56 -14.70
C HIS A 523 -37.11 -2.41 -13.18
N LYS A 524 -36.40 -3.19 -12.37
CA LYS A 524 -36.60 -3.21 -10.91
C LYS A 524 -35.44 -2.53 -10.19
N PHE A 525 -35.64 -1.26 -9.86
CA PHE A 525 -34.78 -0.56 -8.93
C PHE A 525 -35.07 -0.96 -7.48
N ASN A 526 -34.03 -1.26 -6.69
CA ASN A 526 -34.15 -1.57 -5.26
C ASN A 526 -33.82 -0.33 -4.39
N ALA A 527 -34.75 0.63 -4.37
CA ALA A 527 -34.60 1.88 -3.62
C ALA A 527 -34.22 1.67 -2.14
N LYS A 528 -34.82 0.69 -1.46
CA LYS A 528 -34.53 0.40 -0.04
C LYS A 528 -33.10 -0.07 0.22
N LYS A 529 -32.50 -0.79 -0.73
CA LYS A 529 -31.09 -1.22 -0.63
C LYS A 529 -30.20 0.02 -0.70
N VAL A 530 -30.39 0.85 -1.72
CA VAL A 530 -29.63 2.08 -1.92
C VAL A 530 -29.84 3.08 -0.78
N GLU A 531 -31.09 3.28 -0.32
CA GLU A 531 -31.39 4.14 0.84
C GLU A 531 -30.67 3.71 2.11
N ARG A 532 -30.40 2.41 2.28
CA ARG A 532 -29.66 1.90 3.43
C ARG A 532 -28.17 2.17 3.27
N GLU A 533 -27.62 1.83 2.10
CA GLU A 533 -26.19 2.01 1.81
C GLU A 533 -25.78 3.48 1.80
N LEU A 534 -26.65 4.39 1.30
CA LEU A 534 -26.38 5.82 1.37
C LEU A 534 -26.36 6.41 2.79
N ARG A 535 -26.92 5.71 3.79
CA ARG A 535 -26.87 6.17 5.20
C ARG A 535 -25.55 5.88 5.88
N ASP A 536 -24.74 5.01 5.29
CA ASP A 536 -23.43 4.64 5.84
C ASP A 536 -22.38 5.75 5.57
N PHE A 537 -22.70 6.70 4.68
CA PHE A 537 -21.87 7.88 4.45
C PHE A 537 -21.90 8.87 5.63
N PRO A 538 -20.79 9.62 5.87
CA PRO A 538 -20.67 10.54 7.01
C PRO A 538 -21.82 11.57 7.11
N ILE A 539 -22.38 11.71 8.31
CA ILE A 539 -23.45 12.66 8.63
C ILE A 539 -22.85 13.79 9.49
N ARG A 540 -23.18 15.05 9.18
CA ARG A 540 -22.89 16.18 10.08
C ARG A 540 -24.15 16.64 10.81
N ILE A 541 -24.05 16.71 12.14
CA ILE A 541 -25.05 17.28 13.03
C ILE A 541 -24.42 18.56 13.59
N PHE A 542 -25.01 19.72 13.31
CA PHE A 542 -24.59 21.01 13.87
C PHE A 542 -25.65 21.57 14.80
#